data_AF-A0A0D6R9I0-F1
#
_entry.id   AF-A0A0D6R9I0-F1
#
_cell.length_a   1.000
_cell.length_b   1.000
_cell.length_c   1.000
_cell.angle_alpha   90.00
_cell.angle_beta   90.00
_cell.angle_gamma   90.00
#
_symmetry.space_group_name_H-M   'P 1'
#
loop_
_entity.id
_entity.type
_entity.pdbx_description
1 polymer ?
#
loop_
_entity_poly.entity_id
_entity_poly.type
_entity_poly.pdbx_seq_one_letter_code
_entity_poly.pdbx_strand_id
1 'polypeptide(L)'
;MEVPLNADKSSTDAVGYGKLKHDFCLCLAIHAPRRGVVEVWKMRTGPRIMTLKCAKGCQLLQPACKLTCLSSDTSDYIPSQVYLLNGDSGLIAVLNPTMQPTSN
;
A
#
# COMPACT_ATOMS: atom_id res chain seq x y z
N MET A 1 -37.49 -34.49 8.08
CA MET A 1 -37.20 -33.35 9.00
C MET A 1 -35.86 -32.86 8.55
N GLU A 2 -35.87 -31.98 7.54
CA GLU A 2 -34.67 -31.55 6.84
C GLU A 2 -34.09 -30.34 7.59
N VAL A 3 -32.89 -30.48 8.12
CA VAL A 3 -32.12 -29.41 8.76
C VAL A 3 -31.53 -28.52 7.66
N PRO A 4 -31.86 -27.21 7.60
CA PRO A 4 -31.15 -26.31 6.71
C PRO A 4 -29.76 -26.06 7.29
N LEU A 5 -28.72 -26.33 6.50
CA LEU A 5 -27.33 -25.97 6.78
C LEU A 5 -27.21 -24.44 6.75
N ASN A 6 -27.48 -23.82 7.89
CA ASN A 6 -27.04 -22.46 8.16
C ASN A 6 -25.57 -22.53 8.56
N ALA A 7 -24.69 -22.12 7.65
CA ALA A 7 -23.29 -21.86 7.97
C ALA A 7 -22.91 -20.52 7.33
N ASP A 8 -23.49 -19.45 7.87
CA ASP A 8 -22.83 -18.14 7.87
C ASP A 8 -21.49 -18.31 8.59
N LYS A 9 -20.45 -18.62 7.82
CA LYS A 9 -19.07 -18.42 8.23
C LYS A 9 -18.80 -16.92 8.21
N SER A 10 -19.32 -16.24 9.22
CA SER A 10 -18.64 -15.09 9.81
C SER A 10 -17.31 -15.62 10.33
N SER A 11 -16.27 -15.56 9.50
CA SER A 11 -14.92 -15.91 9.91
C SER A 11 -14.42 -14.85 10.88
N THR A 12 -14.68 -15.15 12.15
CA THR A 12 -13.69 -15.25 13.22
C THR A 12 -12.58 -14.21 13.20
N ASP A 13 -12.61 -13.39 14.26
CA ASP A 13 -11.54 -12.60 14.83
C ASP A 13 -10.12 -12.96 14.35
N ALA A 14 -9.41 -11.93 13.91
CA ALA A 14 -8.04 -11.95 13.42
C ALA A 14 -7.03 -12.40 14.49
N VAL A 15 -6.95 -13.70 14.72
CA VAL A 15 -5.84 -14.33 15.44
C VAL A 15 -4.64 -14.43 14.50
N GLY A 16 -3.71 -13.48 14.62
CA GLY A 16 -2.28 -13.70 14.41
C GLY A 16 -1.76 -14.22 13.05
N TYR A 17 -2.50 -14.09 11.95
CA TYR A 17 -1.95 -14.40 10.62
C TYR A 17 -1.29 -13.16 10.02
N GLY A 18 -0.01 -13.31 9.70
CA GLY A 18 0.79 -12.32 8.99
C GLY A 18 0.15 -11.80 7.71
N LYS A 19 0.45 -10.55 7.33
CA LYS A 19 -0.05 -9.99 6.06
C LYS A 19 0.47 -10.82 4.89
N LEU A 20 -0.39 -11.31 4.01
CA LEU A 20 0.00 -12.13 2.87
C LEU A 20 0.13 -11.28 1.61
N LYS A 21 0.92 -11.73 0.64
CA LYS A 21 1.14 -11.01 -0.63
C LYS A 21 -0.17 -10.69 -1.37
N HIS A 22 -1.20 -11.52 -1.22
CA HIS A 22 -2.49 -11.34 -1.88
C HIS A 22 -3.38 -10.27 -1.22
N ASP A 23 -3.05 -9.83 0.00
CA ASP A 23 -3.73 -8.74 0.69
C ASP A 23 -3.40 -7.36 0.06
N PHE A 24 -2.41 -7.32 -0.83
CA PHE A 24 -1.94 -6.11 -1.47
C PHE A 24 -2.35 -6.07 -2.93
N CYS A 25 -2.74 -4.89 -3.40
CA CYS A 25 -2.92 -4.64 -4.82
C CYS A 25 -1.66 -3.99 -5.41
N LEU A 26 -1.36 -4.33 -6.66
CA LEU A 26 -0.32 -3.66 -7.42
C LEU A 26 -0.82 -2.27 -7.83
N CYS A 27 -0.02 -1.24 -7.58
CA CYS A 27 -0.35 0.15 -7.90
C CYS A 27 0.71 0.76 -8.83
N LEU A 28 0.28 1.73 -9.63
CA LEU A 28 1.13 2.60 -10.44
C LEU A 28 1.08 4.02 -9.88
N ALA A 29 2.23 4.56 -9.52
CA ALA A 29 2.37 5.97 -9.15
C ALA A 29 2.91 6.77 -10.36
N ILE A 30 2.18 7.79 -10.79
CA ILE A 30 2.55 8.67 -11.90
C ILE A 30 2.89 10.05 -11.32
N HIS A 31 4.15 10.43 -11.44
CA HIS A 31 4.62 11.74 -11.02
C HIS A 31 4.52 12.75 -12.18
N ALA A 32 3.64 13.74 -12.05
CA ALA A 32 3.40 14.78 -13.05
C ALA A 32 3.75 16.17 -12.49
N PRO A 33 5.04 16.51 -12.28
CA PRO A 33 5.46 17.73 -11.60
C PRO A 33 5.03 19.02 -12.32
N ARG A 34 4.91 19.00 -13.66
CA ARG A 34 4.39 20.16 -14.42
C ARG A 34 2.92 20.47 -14.09
N ARG A 35 2.16 19.47 -13.66
CA ARG A 35 0.76 19.61 -13.21
C ARG A 35 0.65 19.75 -11.69
N GLY A 36 1.77 19.68 -10.97
CA GLY A 36 1.81 19.76 -9.51
C GLY A 36 1.09 18.61 -8.81
N VAL A 37 1.06 17.42 -9.43
CA VAL A 37 0.38 16.24 -8.85
C VAL A 37 1.17 14.94 -8.99
N VAL A 38 0.92 14.04 -8.03
CA VAL A 38 1.22 12.61 -8.11
C VAL A 38 -0.10 11.86 -8.04
N GLU A 39 -0.33 10.95 -8.98
CA GLU A 39 -1.53 10.10 -9.00
C GLU A 39 -1.17 8.64 -8.77
N VAL A 40 -1.97 7.95 -7.97
CA VAL A 40 -1.81 6.51 -7.70
C VAL A 40 -3.00 5.76 -8.25
N TRP A 41 -2.74 4.74 -9.06
CA TRP A 41 -3.72 3.98 -9.81
C TRP A 41 -3.65 2.50 -9.45
N LYS A 42 -4.80 1.85 -9.28
CA LYS A 42 -4.84 0.39 -9.11
C LYS A 42 -4.57 -0.28 -10.45
N MET A 43 -3.54 -1.10 -10.53
CA MET A 43 -3.24 -1.86 -11.74
C MET A 43 -4.36 -2.88 -12.02
N ARG A 44 -4.51 -3.26 -13.29
CA ARG A 44 -5.56 -4.17 -13.83
C ARG A 44 -6.99 -3.59 -13.84
N THR A 45 -7.45 -2.97 -12.75
CA THR A 45 -8.81 -2.41 -12.69
C THR A 45 -8.88 -0.99 -13.24
N GLY A 46 -7.78 -0.22 -13.17
CA GLY A 46 -7.72 1.15 -13.68
C GLY A 46 -8.35 2.30 -12.86
N PRO A 47 -8.97 2.14 -11.68
CA PRO A 47 -9.41 3.29 -10.89
C PRO A 47 -8.22 3.99 -10.23
N ARG A 48 -8.31 5.32 -10.14
CA ARG A 48 -7.40 6.15 -9.35
C ARG A 48 -7.72 6.01 -7.88
N ILE A 49 -6.74 5.60 -7.08
CA ILE A 49 -6.87 5.39 -5.62
C ILE A 49 -6.54 6.68 -4.87
N MET A 50 -5.57 7.46 -5.35
CA MET A 50 -5.08 8.64 -4.63
C MET A 50 -4.57 9.72 -5.58
N THR A 51 -4.67 10.96 -5.15
CA THR A 51 -4.01 12.12 -5.79
C THR A 51 -3.39 12.98 -4.70
N LEU A 52 -2.11 13.28 -4.86
CA LEU A 52 -1.33 14.12 -3.95
C LEU A 52 -0.88 15.35 -4.71
N LYS A 53 -0.97 16.53 -4.07
CA LYS A 53 -0.32 17.73 -4.61
C LYS A 53 1.19 17.62 -4.42
N CYS A 54 1.94 18.13 -5.38
CA CYS A 54 3.39 18.15 -5.30
C CYS A 54 3.95 19.54 -5.62
N ALA A 55 4.93 19.95 -4.82
CA ALA A 55 5.67 21.19 -4.98
C ALA A 55 6.65 21.11 -6.17
N LYS A 56 7.22 22.25 -6.57
CA LYS A 56 8.32 22.22 -7.56
C LYS A 56 9.50 21.45 -6.99
N GLY A 57 10.23 20.72 -7.85
CA GLY A 57 11.40 19.96 -7.42
C GLY A 57 11.11 18.71 -6.59
N CYS A 58 9.84 18.32 -6.43
CA CYS A 58 9.50 17.05 -5.79
C CYS A 58 10.02 15.85 -6.58
N GLN A 59 10.32 14.77 -5.87
CA GLN A 59 10.86 13.55 -6.47
C GLN A 59 10.18 12.31 -5.88
N LEU A 60 9.82 11.38 -6.74
CA LEU A 60 9.37 10.06 -6.34
C LEU A 60 10.61 9.18 -6.11
N LEU A 61 10.76 8.68 -4.89
CA LEU A 61 11.90 7.87 -4.48
C LEU A 61 11.45 6.43 -4.30
N GLN A 62 12.06 5.52 -5.07
CA GLN A 62 11.94 4.08 -4.86
C GLN A 62 13.26 3.56 -4.29
N PRO A 63 13.25 2.82 -3.18
CA PRO A 63 14.46 2.15 -2.68
C PRO A 63 15.04 1.23 -3.76
N ALA A 64 16.33 1.38 -4.05
CA ALA A 64 17.04 0.56 -5.03
C ALA A 64 17.25 -0.89 -4.56
N CYS A 65 17.20 -1.11 -3.26
CA CYS A 65 17.41 -2.39 -2.61
C CYS A 65 16.37 -2.55 -1.51
N LYS A 66 15.63 -3.66 -1.54
CA LYS A 66 14.96 -4.12 -0.34
C LYS A 66 16.07 -4.62 0.58
N LEU A 67 16.38 -3.87 1.64
CA LEU A 67 17.11 -4.41 2.77
C LEU A 67 16.18 -5.37 3.53
N THR A 68 15.63 -6.37 2.83
CA THR A 68 15.00 -7.51 3.47
C THR A 68 16.14 -8.32 4.02
N CYS A 69 16.40 -8.09 5.30
CA CYS A 69 17.23 -8.91 6.12
C CYS A 69 16.95 -10.39 5.82
N LEU A 70 18.04 -11.13 5.81
CA LEU A 70 18.24 -12.55 5.59
C LEU A 70 17.51 -13.42 6.65
N SER A 71 16.19 -13.25 6.85
CA SER A 71 15.40 -14.07 7.77
C SER A 71 14.23 -14.70 7.02
N SER A 72 14.43 -15.94 6.59
CA SER A 72 13.47 -16.75 5.84
C SER A 72 12.24 -17.21 6.64
N ASP A 73 11.96 -16.63 7.82
CA ASP A 73 10.93 -17.09 8.76
C ASP A 73 10.01 -15.96 9.26
N THR A 74 9.64 -15.01 8.41
CA THR A 74 8.53 -14.10 8.73
C THR A 74 7.35 -14.39 7.81
N SER A 75 6.21 -14.75 8.40
CA SER A 75 4.93 -14.99 7.72
C SER A 75 4.34 -13.76 7.02
N ASP A 76 5.01 -12.61 7.15
CA ASP A 76 4.48 -11.29 6.86
C ASP A 76 5.14 -10.71 5.62
N TYR A 77 4.35 -10.58 4.55
CA TYR A 77 4.74 -9.89 3.34
C TYR A 77 4.80 -8.38 3.58
N ILE A 78 6.00 -7.82 3.36
CA ILE A 78 6.25 -6.38 3.41
C ILE A 78 6.32 -5.83 1.97
N PRO A 79 5.35 -4.98 1.54
CA PRO A 79 5.41 -4.36 0.22
C PRO A 79 6.55 -3.35 0.13
N SER A 80 7.05 -3.11 -1.08
CA SER A 80 8.04 -2.04 -1.31
C SER A 80 7.46 -0.70 -0.88
N GLN A 81 8.16 0.04 -0.03
CA GLN A 81 7.79 1.41 0.30
C GLN A 81 8.23 2.36 -0.81
N VAL A 82 7.38 3.33 -1.12
CA VAL A 82 7.65 4.41 -2.06
C VAL A 82 7.54 5.71 -1.29
N TYR A 83 8.47 6.63 -1.54
CA TYR A 83 8.51 7.89 -0.82
C TYR A 83 8.37 9.07 -1.78
N LEU A 84 7.85 10.17 -1.27
CA LEU A 84 7.78 11.44 -1.96
C LEU A 84 8.64 12.45 -1.21
N LEU A 85 9.67 12.95 -1.88
CA LEU A 85 10.44 14.11 -1.42
C LEU A 85 9.70 15.38 -1.81
N ASN A 86 9.41 16.23 -0.83
CA ASN A 86 8.91 17.57 -1.06
C ASN A 86 10.09 18.47 -1.46
N GLY A 87 10.01 19.10 -2.63
CA GLY A 87 11.09 19.95 -3.13
C GLY A 87 11.23 21.29 -2.40
N ASP A 88 10.15 21.82 -1.80
CA ASP A 88 10.19 23.10 -1.08
C ASP A 88 10.69 22.92 0.36
N SER A 89 10.22 21.88 1.06
CA SER A 89 10.56 21.65 2.47
C SER A 89 11.68 20.64 2.71
N GLY A 90 12.07 19.87 1.68
CA GLY A 90 13.04 18.78 1.83
C GLY A 90 12.52 17.58 2.64
N LEU A 91 11.25 17.58 3.06
CA LEU A 91 10.66 16.51 3.84
C LEU A 91 10.33 15.29 2.97
N ILE A 92 10.50 14.10 3.54
CA ILE A 92 10.19 12.82 2.89
C ILE A 92 8.93 12.25 3.52
N ALA A 93 7.93 11.92 2.69
CA ALA A 93 6.68 11.28 3.12
C ALA A 93 6.55 9.88 2.49
N VAL A 94 5.96 8.93 3.24
CA VAL A 94 5.62 7.59 2.72
C VAL A 94 4.35 7.69 1.87
N LEU A 95 4.42 7.21 0.63
CA LEU A 95 3.33 7.31 -0.35
C LEU A 95 2.36 6.12 -0.29
N ASN A 96 2.84 4.96 0.13
CA ASN A 96 2.02 3.79 0.44
C ASN A 96 2.00 3.54 1.95
N PRO A 97 1.22 4.33 2.72
CA PRO A 97 1.05 4.03 4.13
C PRO A 97 0.47 2.62 4.21
N THR A 98 1.13 1.72 4.93
CA THR A 98 0.54 0.45 5.30
C THR A 98 -0.68 0.80 6.13
N MET A 99 -1.89 0.71 5.55
CA MET A 99 -3.10 0.88 6.34
C MET A 99 -3.05 -0.18 7.44
N GLN A 100 -2.92 0.27 8.69
CA GLN A 100 -3.36 -0.53 9.81
C GLN A 100 -4.89 -0.64 9.68
N PRO A 101 -5.48 -1.81 9.96
CA PRO A 101 -6.93 -1.89 10.04
C PRO A 101 -7.37 -0.89 11.10
N THR A 102 -8.12 0.13 10.68
CA THR A 102 -8.82 1.03 11.59
C THR A 102 -9.85 0.18 12.32
N SER A 103 -9.60 -0.12 13.59
CA SER A 103 -10.60 -0.66 14.50
C SER A 103 -11.74 0.35 14.60
N ASN A 104 -12.90 -0.02 14.08
CA ASN A 104 -14.19 0.61 14.39
C ASN A 104 -14.87 -0.18 15.49
#